data_AF-A0A2P4PPA5-F1
#
_entry.id   AF-A0A2P4PPA5-F1
#
_cell.length_a   1.000
_cell.length_b   1.000
_cell.length_c   1.000
_cell.angle_alpha   90.00
_cell.angle_beta   90.00
_cell.angle_gamma   90.00
#
_symmetry.space_group_name_H-M   'P 1'
#
loop_
_entity.id
_entity.type
_entity.pdbx_description
1 polymer ?
#
loop_
_entity_poly.entity_id
_entity_poly.type
_entity_poly.pdbx_seq_one_letter_code
_entity_poly.pdbx_strand_id
1 'polypeptide(L)'
;MNIASSTLLKNLGQVLPYKLEHLCLILLFNINDLIIFLKNSQNTFIEKLLIGNIINIIQNGKSENISYYVKEYIMKKERVRYLAFLETDHKNYEEDDDEVQKYDDLGMTAYNFVK
;
A
#
# COMPACT_ATOMS: atom_id res chain seq x y z
N MET A 1 -11.46 -3.60 14.86
CA MET A 1 -11.19 -4.05 13.48
C MET A 1 -12.51 -4.10 12.72
N ASN A 2 -12.61 -3.46 11.55
CA ASN A 2 -13.83 -3.49 10.74
C ASN A 2 -13.88 -4.80 9.94
N ILE A 3 -14.85 -5.66 10.26
CA ILE A 3 -15.01 -6.99 9.63
C ILE A 3 -15.23 -6.85 8.12
N ALA A 4 -15.96 -5.82 7.67
CA ALA A 4 -16.24 -5.60 6.26
C ALA A 4 -14.97 -5.26 5.46
N SER A 5 -14.11 -4.39 6.00
CA SER A 5 -12.84 -4.02 5.34
C SER A 5 -11.86 -5.20 5.26
N SER A 6 -11.80 -6.03 6.32
CA SER A 6 -10.97 -7.24 6.36
C SER A 6 -11.39 -8.24 5.27
N THR A 7 -12.69 -8.56 5.20
CA THR A 7 -13.23 -9.51 4.21
C THR A 7 -13.09 -8.97 2.79
N LEU A 8 -13.38 -7.68 2.58
CA LEU A 8 -13.24 -7.04 1.27
C LEU A 8 -11.80 -7.12 0.75
N LEU A 9 -10.80 -6.80 1.59
CA LEU A 9 -9.39 -6.83 1.18
C LEU A 9 -8.92 -8.24 0.79
N LYS A 10 -9.34 -9.27 1.54
CA LYS A 10 -9.00 -10.67 1.25
C LYS A 10 -9.61 -11.17 -0.06
N ASN A 11 -10.89 -10.86 -0.28
CA ASN A 11 -11.63 -11.26 -1.48
C ASN A 11 -11.12 -10.51 -2.72
N LEU A 12 -10.78 -9.23 -2.58
CA LEU A 12 -10.24 -8.43 -3.67
C LEU A 12 -9.01 -9.10 -4.29
N GLY A 13 -8.08 -9.58 -3.45
CA GLY A 13 -6.88 -10.26 -3.92
C GLY A 13 -7.14 -11.50 -4.78
N GLN A 14 -8.29 -12.17 -4.63
CA GLN A 14 -8.63 -13.38 -5.40
C GLN A 14 -9.22 -13.09 -6.79
N VAL A 15 -9.79 -11.90 -6.97
CA VAL A 15 -10.56 -11.53 -8.18
C VAL A 15 -9.82 -10.54 -9.07
N LEU A 16 -8.61 -10.12 -8.70
CA LEU A 16 -7.82 -9.20 -9.52
C LEU A 16 -7.48 -9.84 -10.87
N PRO A 17 -7.48 -9.05 -11.97
CA PRO A 17 -7.00 -9.52 -13.26
C PRO A 17 -5.49 -9.79 -13.23
N TYR A 18 -4.96 -10.39 -14.29
CA TYR A 18 -3.52 -10.67 -14.39
C TYR A 18 -2.65 -9.41 -14.40
N LYS A 19 -3.15 -8.29 -14.94
CA LYS A 19 -2.43 -7.02 -14.98
C LYS A 19 -3.35 -5.86 -14.58
N LEU A 20 -2.82 -4.95 -13.78
CA LEU A 20 -3.43 -3.66 -13.43
C LEU A 20 -2.44 -2.54 -13.66
N GLU A 21 -2.90 -1.42 -14.21
CA GLU A 21 -2.09 -0.20 -14.29
C GLU A 21 -2.05 0.51 -12.93
N HIS A 22 -3.19 0.59 -12.24
CA HIS A 22 -3.30 1.27 -10.97
C HIS A 22 -4.19 0.49 -10.00
N LEU A 23 -3.76 0.38 -8.75
CA LEU A 23 -4.58 -0.06 -7.63
C LEU A 23 -4.36 0.85 -6.41
N CYS A 24 -5.44 1.42 -5.91
CA CYS A 24 -5.44 2.26 -4.71
C CYS A 24 -6.25 1.56 -3.61
N LEU A 25 -5.62 1.32 -2.46
CA LEU A 25 -6.20 0.64 -1.31
C LEU A 25 -6.17 1.55 -0.08
N ILE A 26 -7.21 2.33 0.13
CA ILE A 26 -7.39 3.16 1.33
C ILE A 26 -8.50 2.56 2.18
N LEU A 27 -8.13 1.71 3.15
CA LEU A 27 -9.06 0.89 3.93
C LEU A 27 -8.61 0.78 5.39
N LEU A 28 -9.51 0.35 6.28
CA LEU A 28 -9.18 0.03 7.66
C LEU A 28 -8.84 -1.47 7.78
N PHE A 29 -7.56 -1.81 7.89
CA PHE A 29 -7.12 -3.22 7.95
C PHE A 29 -6.01 -3.44 8.97
N ASN A 30 -5.79 -4.69 9.34
CA ASN A 30 -4.59 -5.11 10.09
C ASN A 30 -3.54 -5.68 9.12
N ILE A 31 -2.30 -5.84 9.58
CA ILE A 31 -1.21 -6.35 8.74
C ILE A 31 -1.48 -7.76 8.17
N ASN A 32 -2.11 -8.65 8.93
CA ASN A 32 -2.45 -10.00 8.45
C ASN A 32 -3.41 -9.98 7.26
N ASP A 33 -4.37 -9.06 7.25
CA ASP A 33 -5.31 -8.92 6.12
C ASP A 33 -4.57 -8.48 4.86
N LEU A 34 -3.61 -7.56 5.00
CA LEU A 34 -2.77 -7.13 3.89
C LEU A 34 -1.89 -8.27 3.37
N ILE A 35 -1.25 -9.04 4.27
CA ILE A 35 -0.46 -10.22 3.89
C ILE A 35 -1.33 -11.22 3.10
N ILE A 36 -2.56 -11.47 3.52
CA ILE A 36 -3.48 -12.37 2.82
C ILE A 36 -3.83 -11.81 1.44
N PHE A 37 -4.13 -10.51 1.32
CA PHE A 37 -4.34 -9.87 0.02
C PHE A 37 -3.13 -10.03 -0.92
N LEU A 38 -1.91 -9.83 -0.43
CA LEU A 38 -0.68 -9.96 -1.23
C LEU A 38 -0.42 -11.39 -1.69
N LYS A 39 -0.79 -12.39 -0.87
CA LYS A 39 -0.75 -13.80 -1.22
C LYS A 39 -1.83 -14.17 -2.24
N ASN A 40 -3.06 -13.72 -2.04
CA ASN A 40 -4.16 -14.02 -2.95
C ASN A 40 -3.96 -13.41 -4.33
N SER A 41 -3.40 -12.21 -4.39
CA SER A 41 -3.12 -11.50 -5.64
C SER A 41 -1.89 -12.02 -6.38
N GLN A 42 -1.30 -13.17 -6.01
CA GLN A 42 0.04 -13.58 -6.45
C GLN A 42 0.31 -13.61 -7.96
N ASN A 43 -0.74 -13.76 -8.76
CA ASN A 43 -0.66 -13.83 -10.21
C ASN A 43 -0.96 -12.49 -10.90
N THR A 44 -1.21 -11.44 -10.13
CA THR A 44 -1.43 -10.09 -10.63
C THR A 44 -0.14 -9.29 -10.59
N PHE A 45 0.20 -8.70 -11.73
CA PHE A 45 1.16 -7.60 -11.84
C PHE A 45 0.42 -6.26 -11.69
N ILE A 46 0.94 -5.36 -10.86
CA ILE A 46 0.37 -4.03 -10.64
C ILE A 46 1.42 -2.99 -10.97
N GLU A 47 1.18 -2.14 -11.95
CA GLU A 47 2.15 -1.10 -12.32
C GLU A 47 2.32 -0.10 -11.17
N LYS A 48 1.22 0.42 -10.61
CA LYS A 48 1.24 1.31 -9.44
C LYS A 48 0.30 0.85 -8.33
N LEU A 49 0.85 0.60 -7.15
CA LEU A 49 0.10 0.22 -5.95
C LEU A 49 0.22 1.32 -4.89
N LEU A 50 -0.91 1.91 -4.50
CA LEU A 50 -0.99 2.84 -3.37
C LEU A 50 -1.70 2.15 -2.20
N ILE A 51 -1.09 2.15 -1.02
CA ILE A 51 -1.66 1.55 0.19
C ILE A 51 -1.78 2.60 1.29
N GLY A 52 -3.00 2.79 1.81
CA GLY A 52 -3.29 3.61 2.98
C GLY A 52 -4.06 2.83 4.02
N ASN A 53 -3.51 2.71 5.23
CA ASN A 53 -4.24 2.17 6.36
C ASN A 53 -4.85 3.31 7.18
N ILE A 54 -6.18 3.36 7.25
CA ILE A 54 -6.91 4.37 8.02
C ILE A 54 -6.53 4.35 9.51
N ILE A 55 -6.18 3.18 10.07
CA ILE A 55 -5.70 3.11 11.47
C ILE A 55 -4.40 3.88 11.63
N ASN A 56 -3.44 3.68 10.72
CA ASN A 56 -2.13 4.35 10.76
C ASN A 56 -2.29 5.88 10.59
N ILE A 57 -3.21 6.29 9.72
CA ILE A 57 -3.58 7.69 9.45
C ILE A 57 -4.15 8.33 10.72
N ILE A 58 -5.11 7.70 11.39
CA ILE A 58 -5.77 8.23 12.59
C ILE A 58 -4.84 8.17 13.82
N GLN A 59 -3.94 7.19 13.90
CA GLN A 59 -3.04 6.98 15.03
C GLN A 59 -1.66 7.66 14.86
N ASN A 60 -1.52 8.56 13.88
CA ASN A 60 -0.30 9.31 13.59
C ASN A 60 0.95 8.43 13.50
N GLY A 61 0.87 7.32 12.77
CA GLY A 61 2.01 6.45 12.48
C GLY A 61 2.56 5.66 13.68
N LYS A 62 1.85 5.61 14.82
CA LYS A 62 2.22 4.76 15.98
C LYS A 62 1.94 3.27 15.78
N SER A 63 1.30 2.94 14.69
CA SER A 63 0.92 1.61 14.24
C SER A 63 2.09 0.85 13.59
N GLU A 64 1.98 -0.47 13.55
CA GLU A 64 2.94 -1.39 12.93
C GLU A 64 3.43 -0.91 11.55
N ASN A 65 4.72 -1.12 11.28
CA ASN A 65 5.43 -0.58 10.12
C ASN A 65 5.06 -1.34 8.84
N ILE A 66 3.87 -1.05 8.29
CA ILE A 66 3.29 -1.69 7.09
C ILE A 66 4.27 -1.67 5.93
N SER A 67 5.02 -0.57 5.79
CA SER A 67 6.01 -0.38 4.73
C SER A 67 7.04 -1.51 4.65
N TYR A 68 7.54 -1.97 5.81
CA TYR A 68 8.51 -3.06 5.89
C TYR A 68 7.96 -4.38 5.33
N TYR A 69 6.76 -4.77 5.77
CA TYR A 69 6.15 -6.05 5.36
C TYR A 69 5.80 -6.06 3.88
N VAL A 70 5.27 -4.96 3.37
CA VAL A 70 4.88 -4.87 1.97
C VAL A 70 6.11 -4.88 1.06
N LYS A 71 7.18 -4.15 1.41
CA LYS A 71 8.44 -4.16 0.64
C LYS A 71 8.99 -5.59 0.51
N GLU A 72 9.08 -6.32 1.61
CA GLU A 72 9.55 -7.71 1.64
C GLU A 72 8.74 -8.65 0.74
N TYR A 73 7.40 -8.55 0.76
CA TYR A 73 6.54 -9.47 0.03
C TYR A 73 6.40 -9.15 -1.47
N ILE A 74 6.41 -7.87 -1.81
CA ILE A 74 6.08 -7.39 -3.15
C ILE A 74 7.31 -7.25 -4.03
N MET A 75 8.34 -6.55 -3.54
CA MET A 75 9.51 -6.18 -4.34
C MET A 75 10.35 -7.41 -4.68
N LYS A 76 10.51 -8.36 -3.74
CA LYS A 76 11.23 -9.62 -3.98
C LYS A 76 10.64 -10.48 -5.10
N LYS A 77 9.37 -10.24 -5.46
CA LYS A 77 8.68 -10.97 -6.53
C LYS A 77 8.50 -10.15 -7.80
N GLU A 78 8.96 -8.90 -7.84
CA GLU A 78 8.84 -7.97 -8.98
C GLU A 78 7.40 -7.82 -9.51
N ARG A 79 6.40 -7.98 -8.62
CA ARG A 79 4.97 -7.97 -8.98
C ARG A 79 4.34 -6.60 -8.96
N VAL A 80 5.03 -5.64 -8.37
CA VAL A 80 4.65 -4.24 -8.37
C VAL A 80 5.83 -3.43 -8.85
N ARG A 81 5.61 -2.59 -9.87
CA ARG A 81 6.67 -1.73 -10.42
C ARG A 81 6.87 -0.49 -9.56
N TYR A 82 5.79 0.00 -8.95
CA TYR A 82 5.77 1.23 -8.18
C TYR A 82 4.86 1.07 -6.96
N LEU A 83 5.42 1.18 -5.76
CA LEU A 83 4.68 1.07 -4.50
C LEU A 83 4.76 2.39 -3.73
N ALA A 84 3.61 2.91 -3.30
CA ALA A 84 3.52 4.11 -2.46
C ALA A 84 2.68 3.84 -1.22
N PHE A 85 2.98 4.55 -0.13
CA PHE A 85 2.19 4.55 1.09
C PHE A 85 1.53 5.90 1.31
N LEU A 86 0.29 5.86 1.80
CA LEU A 86 -0.39 7.04 2.31
C LEU A 86 -0.03 7.21 3.79
N GLU A 87 0.75 8.24 4.09
CA GLU A 87 1.12 8.66 5.45
C GLU A 87 0.48 10.01 5.80
N THR A 88 0.27 10.28 7.09
CA THR A 88 -0.13 11.60 7.56
C THR A 88 1.11 12.45 7.83
N ASP A 89 1.25 13.56 7.09
CA ASP A 89 2.38 14.49 7.14
C ASP A 89 2.65 14.99 8.57
N HIS A 90 3.68 14.47 9.23
CA HIS A 90 4.22 15.10 10.44
C HIS A 90 5.74 15.03 10.59
N LYS A 91 6.49 14.62 9.56
CA LYS A 91 7.95 14.60 9.67
C LYS A 91 8.60 15.17 8.43
N ASN A 92 9.29 16.29 8.65
CA ASN A 92 10.42 16.72 7.85
C ASN A 92 11.39 15.55 7.78
N TYR A 93 11.42 14.83 6.66
CA TYR A 93 12.46 13.84 6.40
C TYR A 93 13.46 14.49 5.46
N GLU A 94 14.72 14.48 5.89
CA GLU A 94 15.87 14.79 5.07
C GLU A 94 15.86 13.88 3.84
N GLU A 95 16.20 14.49 2.71
CA GLU A 95 16.13 13.93 1.37
C GLU A 95 17.08 12.73 1.22
N ASP A 96 16.58 11.51 1.46
CA ASP A 96 17.20 10.30 0.94
C ASP A 96 16.63 10.01 -0.46
N ASP A 97 17.39 10.47 -1.47
CA ASP A 97 17.58 10.14 -2.90
C ASP A 97 16.54 9.34 -3.76
N ASP A 98 15.35 9.00 -3.26
CA ASP A 98 14.33 8.30 -4.03
C ASP A 98 13.34 9.30 -4.66
N GLU A 99 13.22 9.30 -6.00
CA GLU A 99 12.38 10.22 -6.79
C GLU A 99 10.94 10.34 -6.26
N VAL A 100 10.63 11.49 -5.68
CA VAL A 100 9.31 11.84 -5.13
C VAL A 100 8.35 12.19 -6.26
N GLN A 101 7.35 11.35 -6.53
CA GLN A 101 6.26 11.67 -7.48
C GLN A 101 4.96 11.99 -6.73
N LYS A 102 4.63 13.28 -6.67
CA LYS A 102 3.37 13.78 -6.09
C LYS A 102 2.18 13.43 -7.01
N TYR A 103 1.09 12.96 -6.42
CA TYR A 103 -0.21 12.85 -7.10
C TYR A 103 -1.11 13.98 -6.61
N ASP A 104 -1.26 15.03 -7.43
CA ASP A 104 -2.05 16.22 -7.08
C ASP A 104 -3.58 15.98 -7.08
N ASP A 105 -4.05 14.87 -7.67
CA ASP A 105 -5.48 14.64 -7.91
C ASP A 105 -6.32 14.31 -6.65
N LEU A 106 -5.70 14.06 -5.49
CA LEU A 106 -6.41 13.64 -4.26
C LEU A 106 -6.09 14.50 -3.03
N GLY A 107 -5.26 15.54 -3.14
CA GLY A 107 -4.84 16.35 -1.99
C GLY A 107 -4.07 15.55 -0.93
N MET A 108 -3.38 14.47 -1.35
CA MET A 108 -2.68 13.54 -0.47
C MET A 108 -1.25 13.30 -0.96
N THR A 109 -0.28 13.47 -0.07
CA THR A 109 1.15 13.24 -0.34
C THR A 109 1.42 11.74 -0.36
N ALA A 110 1.55 11.14 -1.55
CA ALA A 110 2.02 9.77 -1.70
C ALA A 110 3.56 9.77 -1.65
N TYR A 111 4.14 9.06 -0.68
CA TYR A 111 5.59 8.97 -0.54
C TYR A 111 6.16 7.81 -1.37
N ASN A 112 7.19 8.16 -2.14
CA ASN A 112 8.24 7.41 -2.83
C ASN A 112 7.83 6.08 -3.46
N PHE A 113 7.86 6.06 -4.78
CA PHE A 113 7.87 4.82 -5.52
C PHE A 113 9.21 4.14 -5.38
N VAL A 114 9.26 3.05 -4.61
CA VAL A 114 10.44 2.19 -4.61
C VAL A 114 10.35 1.25 -5.80
N LYS A 115 11.43 1.22 -6.61
CA LYS A 115 11.60 0.34 -7.78
C LYS A 115 12.10 -1.04 -7.37
#